data_AF-A0A438F0G3-F1
#
_entry.id   AF-A0A438F0G3-F1
#
_cell.length_a   1.000
_cell.length_b   1.000
_cell.length_c   1.000
_cell.angle_alpha   90.00
_cell.angle_beta   90.00
_cell.angle_gamma   90.00
#
_symmetry.space_group_name_H-M   'P 1'
#
loop_
_entity.id
_entity.type
_entity.pdbx_description
1 polymer ?
#
loop_
_entity_poly.entity_id
_entity_poly.type
_entity_poly.pdbx_seq_one_letter_code
_entity_poly.pdbx_strand_id
1 'polypeptide(L)'
;MDRKVSTVTVDNCSSNDGMINILVEKLYLSDSLLLNGKNFHMRCATHVLNLIVKEGLDVIEVEIEKIRESVAYWSATPSRMEKFEDVARQLRIPCNKKLSLDCKTRWNSTDLMLSIAITYKDVFPHLKQREKYYMVVPSEEEWNMAKEICGRLKFFYNITELFSGRNYPTANIFFIKVCEIKEALYDWLICSNDVVKTMTSSMLQKFDKYWSGCHIVMAIAAISDPRYKIKILEFYFPLMYGSEASNEIEKICRMCYELLSEYQSKSNLGKKTSSYGTSSGSTLLKLNYDE
;
A
#
# COMPACT_ATOMS: atom_id res chain seq x y z
N MET A 1 10.31 -18.10 -19.83
CA MET A 1 10.85 -17.33 -18.69
C MET A 1 12.33 -17.61 -18.65
N ASP A 2 13.16 -16.60 -18.88
CA ASP A 2 14.59 -16.74 -18.62
C ASP A 2 14.76 -17.13 -17.15
N ARG A 3 15.62 -18.11 -16.86
CA ARG A 3 15.85 -18.71 -15.54
C ARG A 3 16.55 -17.75 -14.54
N LYS A 4 16.23 -16.45 -14.61
CA LYS A 4 16.82 -15.34 -13.86
C LYS A 4 15.74 -14.58 -13.06
N VAL A 5 14.77 -15.31 -12.50
CA VAL A 5 13.70 -14.72 -11.68
C VAL A 5 14.07 -14.88 -10.21
N SER A 6 14.28 -13.77 -9.51
CA SER A 6 14.58 -13.75 -8.08
C SER A 6 13.31 -13.77 -7.22
N THR A 7 12.34 -12.92 -7.55
CA THR A 7 11.15 -12.69 -6.74
C THR A 7 9.96 -12.36 -7.64
N VAL A 8 8.79 -12.87 -7.28
CA VAL A 8 7.51 -12.66 -7.92
C VAL A 8 6.56 -12.00 -6.92
N THR A 9 5.86 -10.97 -7.37
CA THR A 9 4.85 -10.27 -6.57
C THR A 9 3.48 -10.51 -7.17
N VAL A 10 2.53 -11.00 -6.35
CA VAL A 10 1.14 -11.28 -6.76
C VAL A 10 0.17 -10.82 -5.67
N ASP A 11 -1.09 -10.62 -6.03
CA ASP A 11 -2.13 -10.27 -5.07
C ASP A 11 -2.43 -11.44 -4.11
N ASN A 12 -3.12 -11.15 -3.01
CA ASN A 12 -3.37 -12.10 -1.92
C ASN A 12 -4.56 -13.02 -2.25
N CYS A 13 -4.46 -13.77 -3.35
CA CYS A 13 -5.42 -14.78 -3.78
C CYS A 13 -4.85 -16.18 -3.58
N SER A 14 -5.65 -17.12 -3.07
CA SER A 14 -5.22 -18.51 -2.83
C SER A 14 -4.79 -19.24 -4.11
N SER A 15 -5.38 -18.90 -5.25
CA SER A 15 -4.98 -19.46 -6.56
C SER A 15 -3.52 -19.10 -6.91
N ASN A 16 -3.06 -17.93 -6.49
CA ASN A 16 -1.68 -17.51 -6.69
C ASN A 16 -0.71 -18.32 -5.83
N ASP A 17 -1.11 -18.78 -4.64
CA ASP A 17 -0.27 -19.61 -3.79
C ASP A 17 0.03 -20.95 -4.47
N GLY A 18 -0.98 -21.55 -5.08
CA GLY A 18 -0.80 -22.77 -5.90
C GLY A 18 0.14 -22.53 -7.09
N MET A 19 -0.04 -21.43 -7.81
CA MET A 19 0.84 -21.05 -8.92
C MET A 19 2.29 -20.81 -8.45
N ILE A 20 2.49 -20.12 -7.33
CA ILE A 20 3.82 -19.86 -6.76
C ILE A 20 4.51 -21.17 -6.40
N ASN A 21 3.80 -22.11 -5.77
CA ASN A 21 4.38 -23.42 -5.41
C ASN A 21 4.87 -24.17 -6.65
N ILE A 22 4.07 -24.20 -7.72
CA ILE A 22 4.46 -24.82 -9.00
C ILE A 22 5.69 -24.12 -9.61
N LEU A 23 5.78 -22.80 -9.52
CA LEU A 23 6.94 -22.05 -10.01
C LEU A 23 8.20 -22.33 -9.19
N VAL A 24 8.10 -22.36 -7.86
CA VAL A 24 9.20 -22.70 -6.95
C VAL A 24 9.71 -24.11 -7.25
N GLU A 25 8.83 -25.10 -7.36
CA GLU A 25 9.22 -26.48 -7.69
C GLU A 25 9.98 -26.56 -9.02
N LYS A 26 9.46 -25.93 -10.08
CA LYS A 26 10.10 -25.94 -11.41
C LYS A 26 11.45 -25.24 -11.42
N LEU A 27 11.58 -24.11 -10.72
CA LEU A 27 12.82 -23.33 -10.69
C LEU A 27 13.86 -23.97 -9.78
N TYR A 28 13.43 -24.61 -8.69
CA TYR A 28 14.28 -25.38 -7.79
C TYR A 28 14.98 -26.53 -8.54
N LEU A 29 14.23 -27.29 -9.33
CA LEU A 29 14.78 -28.37 -10.18
C LEU A 29 15.84 -27.88 -11.19
N SER A 30 15.85 -26.59 -11.50
CA SER A 30 16.79 -25.98 -12.44
C SER A 30 17.92 -25.19 -11.78
N ASP A 31 18.09 -25.29 -10.45
CA ASP A 31 19.09 -24.56 -9.65
C ASP A 31 19.10 -23.03 -9.90
N SER A 32 17.91 -22.50 -10.21
CA SER A 32 17.73 -21.13 -10.69
C SER A 32 17.13 -20.20 -9.65
N LEU A 33 16.79 -20.71 -8.47
CA LEU A 33 16.27 -19.93 -7.34
C LEU A 33 17.42 -19.38 -6.51
N LEU A 34 17.36 -18.09 -6.19
CA LEU A 34 18.24 -17.49 -5.19
C LEU A 34 17.78 -17.87 -3.79
N LEU A 35 18.73 -18.12 -2.89
CA LEU A 35 18.50 -18.51 -1.50
C LEU A 35 17.50 -19.66 -1.34
N ASN A 36 17.49 -20.62 -2.27
CA ASN A 36 16.54 -21.74 -2.32
C ASN A 36 15.06 -21.31 -2.33
N GLY A 37 14.78 -20.10 -2.83
CA GLY A 37 13.42 -19.58 -2.94
C GLY A 37 12.83 -19.00 -1.65
N LYS A 38 13.61 -18.84 -0.58
CA LYS A 38 13.14 -18.27 0.71
C LYS A 38 12.40 -16.94 0.57
N ASN A 39 12.75 -16.13 -0.44
CA ASN A 39 12.17 -14.81 -0.72
C ASN A 39 11.55 -14.72 -2.12
N PHE A 40 11.12 -15.86 -2.68
CA PHE A 40 10.62 -15.92 -4.06
C PHE A 40 9.24 -15.28 -4.22
N HIS A 41 8.42 -15.25 -3.17
CA HIS A 41 7.06 -14.73 -3.24
C HIS A 41 6.86 -13.59 -2.26
N MET A 42 6.35 -12.47 -2.77
CA MET A 42 5.92 -11.31 -2.00
C MET A 42 4.46 -10.99 -2.33
N ARG A 43 3.68 -10.61 -1.32
CA ARG A 43 2.31 -10.11 -1.56
C ARG A 43 2.38 -8.69 -2.11
N CYS A 44 1.46 -8.35 -3.00
CA CYS A 44 1.35 -7.02 -3.56
C CYS A 44 1.01 -5.98 -2.47
N ALA A 45 1.89 -4.99 -2.27
CA ALA A 45 1.74 -4.00 -1.21
C ALA A 45 0.48 -3.14 -1.34
N THR A 46 0.08 -2.75 -2.56
CA THR A 46 -1.19 -2.03 -2.79
C THR A 46 -2.40 -2.88 -2.43
N HIS A 47 -2.33 -4.19 -2.67
CA HIS A 47 -3.39 -5.11 -2.29
C HIS A 47 -3.47 -5.27 -0.76
N VAL A 48 -2.32 -5.42 -0.09
CA VAL A 48 -2.23 -5.45 1.38
C VAL A 48 -2.80 -4.17 2.00
N LEU A 49 -2.43 -3.00 1.46
CA LEU A 49 -2.94 -1.72 1.90
C LEU A 49 -4.46 -1.64 1.77
N ASN A 50 -5.00 -2.09 0.63
CA ASN A 50 -6.44 -2.19 0.42
C ASN A 50 -7.12 -3.10 1.45
N LEU A 51 -6.49 -4.21 1.87
CA LEU A 51 -7.05 -5.08 2.91
C LEU A 51 -7.01 -4.43 4.29
N ILE A 52 -5.95 -3.67 4.61
CA ILE A 52 -5.85 -2.94 5.89
C ILE A 52 -6.93 -1.85 5.96
N VAL A 53 -7.09 -1.04 4.91
CA VAL A 53 -8.10 0.03 4.88
C VAL A 53 -9.52 -0.52 4.96
N LYS A 54 -9.79 -1.64 4.28
CA LYS A 54 -11.11 -2.30 4.35
C LYS A 54 -11.48 -2.74 5.76
N GLU A 55 -10.57 -3.34 6.52
CA GLU A 55 -10.83 -3.71 7.91
C GLU A 55 -11.18 -2.51 8.79
N GLY A 56 -10.62 -1.33 8.49
CA GLY A 56 -11.04 -0.08 9.12
C GLY A 56 -12.44 0.35 8.68
N LEU A 57 -12.70 0.35 7.37
CA LEU A 57 -14.00 0.75 6.81
C LEU A 57 -15.16 -0.11 7.30
N ASP A 58 -14.93 -1.41 7.53
CA ASP A 58 -15.95 -2.33 8.04
C ASP A 58 -16.35 -1.97 9.49
N VAL A 59 -15.44 -1.41 10.29
CA VAL A 59 -15.75 -0.93 11.66
C VAL A 59 -16.65 0.31 11.62
N ILE A 60 -16.43 1.19 10.64
CA ILE A 60 -17.11 2.50 10.56
C ILE A 60 -18.30 2.50 9.59
N GLU A 61 -18.81 1.30 9.24
CA GLU A 61 -19.83 1.16 8.20
C GLU A 61 -21.10 1.96 8.51
N VAL A 62 -21.51 1.96 9.79
CA VAL A 62 -22.72 2.60 10.31
C VAL A 62 -22.57 4.12 10.30
N GLU A 63 -21.39 4.60 10.64
CA GLU A 63 -21.02 6.01 10.79
C GLU A 63 -21.10 6.77 9.47
N ILE A 64 -20.89 6.08 8.34
CA ILE A 64 -20.98 6.67 7.00
C ILE A 64 -22.23 6.24 6.23
N GLU A 65 -23.10 5.42 6.83
CA GLU A 65 -24.26 4.81 6.16
C GLU A 65 -25.24 5.88 5.66
N LYS A 66 -25.61 6.86 6.49
CA LYS A 66 -26.57 7.91 6.08
C LYS A 66 -26.05 8.78 4.95
N ILE A 67 -24.73 9.03 4.91
CA ILE A 67 -24.09 9.77 3.81
C ILE A 67 -24.16 8.91 2.55
N ARG A 68 -23.80 7.63 2.64
CA ARG A 68 -23.88 6.67 1.53
C ARG A 68 -25.31 6.59 0.96
N GLU A 69 -26.32 6.48 1.81
CA GLU A 69 -27.73 6.46 1.41
C GLU A 69 -28.18 7.77 0.75
N SER A 70 -27.76 8.91 1.31
CA SER A 70 -28.08 10.22 0.75
C SER A 70 -27.47 10.40 -0.64
N VAL A 71 -26.20 10.02 -0.80
CA VAL A 71 -25.51 10.03 -2.08
C VAL A 71 -26.21 9.11 -3.08
N ALA A 72 -26.55 7.89 -2.68
CA ALA A 72 -27.26 6.94 -3.53
C ALA A 72 -28.62 7.48 -3.97
N TYR A 73 -29.38 8.07 -3.05
CA TYR A 73 -30.70 8.64 -3.35
C TYR A 73 -30.62 9.73 -4.43
N TRP A 74 -29.72 10.70 -4.26
CA TRP A 74 -29.60 11.86 -5.15
C TRP A 74 -28.90 11.55 -6.48
N SER A 75 -28.11 10.47 -6.52
CA SER A 75 -27.45 9.99 -7.74
C SER A 75 -28.29 8.99 -8.54
N ALA A 76 -29.43 8.54 -8.01
CA ALA A 76 -30.19 7.43 -8.60
C ALA A 76 -30.83 7.74 -9.96
N THR A 77 -31.22 9.00 -10.23
CA THR A 77 -31.91 9.37 -11.46
C THR A 77 -31.44 10.73 -11.99
N PRO A 78 -31.50 10.97 -13.32
CA PRO A 78 -31.18 12.27 -13.91
C PRO A 78 -31.96 13.44 -13.29
N SER A 79 -33.26 13.24 -13.04
CA SER A 79 -34.10 14.28 -12.43
C SER A 79 -33.67 14.64 -11.01
N ARG A 80 -33.23 13.65 -10.21
CA ARG A 80 -32.71 13.93 -8.86
C ARG A 80 -31.36 14.63 -8.91
N MET A 81 -30.48 14.24 -9.83
CA MET A 81 -29.20 14.91 -10.03
C MET A 81 -29.38 16.38 -10.43
N GLU A 82 -30.32 16.66 -11.34
CA GLU A 82 -30.66 18.03 -11.75
C GLU A 82 -31.14 18.87 -10.56
N LYS A 83 -32.07 18.35 -9.75
CA LYS A 83 -32.52 19.01 -8.51
C LYS A 83 -31.37 19.27 -7.54
N PHE A 84 -30.47 18.31 -7.38
CA PHE A 84 -29.28 18.45 -6.53
C PHE A 84 -28.39 19.60 -7.02
N GLU A 85 -28.08 19.62 -8.33
CA GLU A 85 -27.24 20.64 -8.96
C GLU A 85 -27.91 22.03 -8.93
N ASP A 86 -29.23 22.12 -9.05
CA ASP A 86 -29.99 23.36 -8.89
C ASP A 86 -29.83 23.94 -7.48
N VAL A 87 -29.98 23.12 -6.43
CA VAL A 87 -29.82 23.57 -5.04
C VAL A 87 -28.36 23.97 -4.78
N ALA A 88 -27.39 23.19 -5.25
CA ALA A 88 -25.97 23.53 -5.11
C ALA A 88 -25.63 24.87 -5.78
N ARG A 89 -26.17 25.15 -6.99
CA ARG A 89 -26.04 26.45 -7.67
C ARG A 89 -26.68 27.59 -6.90
N GLN A 90 -27.85 27.39 -6.30
CA GLN A 90 -28.51 28.41 -5.49
C GLN A 90 -27.71 28.78 -4.24
N LEU A 91 -27.02 27.81 -3.64
CA LEU A 91 -26.09 28.01 -2.52
C LEU A 91 -24.71 28.53 -2.95
N ARG A 92 -24.50 28.77 -4.26
CA ARG A 92 -23.22 29.19 -4.85
C ARG A 92 -22.07 28.20 -4.60
N ILE A 93 -22.38 26.92 -4.42
CA ILE A 93 -21.40 25.85 -4.31
C ILE A 93 -21.02 25.41 -5.74
N PRO A 94 -19.73 25.39 -6.12
CA PRO A 94 -19.32 24.97 -7.46
C PRO A 94 -19.71 23.51 -7.77
N CYS A 95 -20.57 23.29 -8.76
CA CYS A 95 -20.97 21.95 -9.22
C CYS A 95 -19.94 21.30 -10.17
N ASN A 96 -18.65 21.37 -9.84
CA ASN A 96 -17.58 20.86 -10.70
C ASN A 96 -17.37 19.34 -10.57
N LYS A 97 -17.94 18.71 -9.54
CA LYS A 97 -17.82 17.28 -9.27
C LYS A 97 -19.20 16.66 -9.11
N LYS A 98 -19.48 15.58 -9.85
CA LYS A 98 -20.70 14.80 -9.64
C LYS A 98 -20.57 13.93 -8.39
N LEU A 99 -21.68 13.70 -7.69
CA LEU A 99 -21.74 12.72 -6.62
C LEU A 99 -21.25 11.35 -7.12
N SER A 100 -20.43 10.67 -6.32
CA SER A 100 -19.88 9.36 -6.64
C SER A 100 -20.47 8.30 -5.74
N LEU A 101 -20.96 7.20 -6.33
CA LEU A 101 -21.44 6.06 -5.57
C LEU A 101 -20.29 5.33 -4.88
N ASP A 102 -20.57 4.82 -3.69
CA ASP A 102 -19.66 3.95 -2.96
C ASP A 102 -19.72 2.52 -3.49
N CYS A 103 -18.57 1.86 -3.60
CA CYS A 103 -18.45 0.44 -3.85
C CYS A 103 -17.76 -0.20 -2.64
N LYS A 104 -18.52 -0.92 -1.81
CA LYS A 104 -18.02 -1.53 -0.56
C LYS A 104 -16.76 -2.39 -0.75
N THR A 105 -16.58 -2.98 -1.93
CA THR A 105 -15.40 -3.81 -2.24
C THR A 105 -14.16 -3.01 -2.67
N ARG A 106 -14.23 -1.67 -2.76
CA ARG A 106 -13.12 -0.79 -3.16
C ARG A 106 -13.09 0.46 -2.29
N TRP A 107 -12.19 0.48 -1.31
CA TRP A 107 -12.09 1.62 -0.38
C TRP A 107 -11.86 2.98 -1.07
N ASN A 108 -11.18 3.01 -2.22
CA ASN A 108 -10.99 4.21 -3.04
C ASN A 108 -12.31 4.88 -3.45
N SER A 109 -13.37 4.09 -3.71
CA SER A 109 -14.69 4.68 -4.01
C SER A 109 -15.36 5.25 -2.77
N THR A 110 -15.09 4.70 -1.59
CA THR A 110 -15.58 5.24 -0.32
C THR A 110 -14.93 6.60 -0.04
N ASP A 111 -13.61 6.70 -0.21
CA ASP A 111 -12.89 7.97 -0.09
C ASP A 111 -13.40 9.02 -1.10
N LEU A 112 -13.59 8.62 -2.37
CA LEU A 112 -14.13 9.51 -3.40
C LEU A 112 -15.57 9.96 -3.09
N MET A 113 -16.42 9.04 -2.61
CA MET A 113 -17.80 9.33 -2.22
C MET A 113 -17.84 10.33 -1.07
N LEU A 114 -17.08 10.09 0.00
CA LEU A 114 -17.03 10.98 1.17
C LEU A 114 -16.44 12.34 0.82
N SER A 115 -15.30 12.37 0.12
CA SER A 115 -14.63 13.63 -0.23
C SER A 115 -15.51 14.55 -1.08
N ILE A 116 -16.31 14.00 -2.01
CA ILE A 116 -17.28 14.77 -2.81
C ILE A 116 -18.52 15.12 -1.98
N ALA A 117 -19.10 14.18 -1.22
CA ALA A 117 -20.29 14.45 -0.43
C ALA A 117 -20.06 15.58 0.59
N ILE A 118 -18.89 15.61 1.23
CA ILE A 118 -18.48 16.64 2.17
C ILE A 118 -18.46 18.04 1.53
N THR A 119 -18.05 18.18 0.26
CA THR A 119 -18.07 19.49 -0.42
C THR A 119 -19.48 20.03 -0.63
N TYR A 120 -20.48 19.15 -0.58
CA TYR A 120 -21.89 19.49 -0.74
C TYR A 120 -22.69 19.33 0.55
N LYS A 121 -22.06 19.28 1.73
CA LYS A 121 -22.75 19.01 3.00
C LYS A 121 -23.98 19.91 3.22
N ASP A 122 -23.88 21.19 2.84
CA ASP A 122 -24.92 22.19 3.06
C ASP A 122 -26.10 22.06 2.08
N VAL A 123 -25.94 21.28 1.00
CA VAL A 123 -26.99 21.02 -0.01
C VAL A 123 -28.05 20.05 0.53
N PHE A 124 -27.64 19.02 1.29
CA PHE A 124 -28.53 17.96 1.75
C PHE A 124 -29.70 18.45 2.63
N PRO A 125 -29.50 19.35 3.62
CA PRO A 125 -30.62 19.90 4.40
C PRO A 125 -31.63 20.68 3.56
N HIS A 126 -31.18 21.43 2.55
CA HIS A 126 -32.06 22.18 1.64
C HIS A 126 -32.87 21.25 0.74
N LEU A 127 -32.27 20.16 0.30
CA LEU A 127 -32.95 19.14 -0.50
C LEU A 127 -34.08 18.44 0.27
N LYS A 128 -33.90 18.21 1.57
CA LYS A 128 -34.95 17.65 2.44
C LYS A 128 -36.21 18.51 2.48
N GLN A 129 -36.07 19.83 2.40
CA GLN A 129 -37.22 20.75 2.38
C GLN A 129 -38.02 20.66 1.07
N ARG A 130 -37.38 20.21 -0.03
CA ARG A 130 -37.95 20.19 -1.38
C ARG A 130 -38.43 18.82 -1.84
N GLU A 131 -37.95 17.75 -1.22
CA GLU A 131 -38.24 16.37 -1.63
C GLU A 131 -38.79 15.55 -0.48
N LYS A 132 -40.12 15.35 -0.50
CA LYS A 132 -40.86 14.66 0.57
C LYS A 132 -40.35 13.23 0.80
N TYR A 133 -39.90 12.56 -0.25
CA TYR A 133 -39.47 11.16 -0.20
C TYR A 133 -38.00 10.98 0.20
N TYR A 134 -37.23 12.06 0.35
CA TYR A 134 -35.86 12.00 0.86
C TYR A 134 -35.90 11.95 2.39
N MET A 135 -35.75 10.78 3.01
CA MET A 135 -36.00 10.59 4.44
C MET A 135 -34.76 10.69 5.34
N VAL A 136 -33.58 10.56 4.77
CA VAL A 136 -32.33 10.39 5.52
C VAL A 136 -31.46 11.61 5.30
N VAL A 137 -31.20 12.42 6.32
CA VAL A 137 -30.31 13.58 6.23
C VAL A 137 -29.19 13.39 7.23
N PRO A 138 -27.91 13.42 6.83
CA PRO A 138 -26.81 13.28 7.77
C PRO A 138 -26.74 14.49 8.72
N SER A 139 -26.47 14.22 10.01
CA SER A 139 -26.30 15.25 11.04
C SER A 139 -24.93 15.93 10.96
N GLU A 140 -24.74 17.05 11.68
CA GLU A 140 -23.43 17.71 11.74
C GLU A 140 -22.38 16.81 12.42
N GLU A 141 -22.76 16.00 13.41
CA GLU A 141 -21.87 15.01 14.02
C GLU A 141 -21.39 13.96 13.00
N GLU A 142 -22.30 13.45 12.17
CA GLU A 142 -21.98 12.49 11.10
C GLU A 142 -21.08 13.13 10.04
N TRP A 143 -21.32 14.39 9.67
CA TRP A 143 -20.42 15.12 8.77
C TRP A 143 -19.04 15.36 9.36
N ASN A 144 -18.95 15.66 10.65
CA ASN A 144 -17.67 15.85 11.34
C ASN A 144 -16.89 14.53 11.41
N MET A 145 -17.57 13.43 11.71
CA MET A 145 -16.99 12.09 11.69
C MET A 145 -16.53 11.69 10.29
N ALA A 146 -17.34 11.93 9.26
CA ALA A 146 -16.98 11.66 7.87
C ALA A 146 -15.77 12.47 7.39
N LYS A 147 -15.67 13.76 7.79
CA LYS A 147 -14.47 14.59 7.53
C LYS A 147 -13.23 14.00 8.19
N GLU A 148 -13.38 13.58 9.44
CA GLU A 148 -12.30 12.98 10.21
C GLU A 148 -11.80 11.66 9.59
N ILE A 149 -12.71 10.81 9.13
CA ILE A 149 -12.41 9.57 8.40
C ILE A 149 -11.77 9.88 7.04
N CYS A 150 -12.37 10.78 6.25
CA CYS A 150 -11.86 11.15 4.93
C CYS A 150 -10.44 11.73 4.99
N GLY A 151 -10.11 12.50 6.03
CA GLY A 151 -8.74 12.97 6.27
C GLY A 151 -7.73 11.83 6.42
N ARG A 152 -8.10 10.74 7.09
CA ARG A 152 -7.26 9.55 7.25
C ARG A 152 -7.22 8.68 5.99
N LEU A 153 -8.34 8.53 5.28
CA LEU A 153 -8.38 7.83 4.00
C LEU A 153 -7.48 8.50 2.95
N LYS A 154 -7.42 9.83 2.94
CA LYS A 154 -6.52 10.59 2.08
C LYS A 154 -5.04 10.23 2.28
N PHE A 155 -4.61 9.91 3.50
CA PHE A 155 -3.26 9.44 3.75
C PHE A 155 -2.97 8.13 2.99
N PHE A 156 -3.88 7.17 3.05
CA PHE A 156 -3.77 5.92 2.29
C PHE A 156 -3.87 6.12 0.78
N TYR A 157 -4.64 7.11 0.33
CA TYR A 157 -4.77 7.46 -1.09
C TYR A 157 -3.44 7.90 -1.67
N ASN A 158 -2.76 8.82 -1.00
CA ASN A 158 -1.46 9.32 -1.43
C ASN A 158 -0.41 8.19 -1.50
N ILE A 159 -0.41 7.28 -0.51
CA ILE A 159 0.51 6.12 -0.53
C ILE A 159 0.16 5.15 -1.67
N THR A 160 -1.13 4.91 -1.90
CA THR A 160 -1.57 4.01 -2.97
C THR A 160 -1.22 4.56 -4.35
N GLU A 161 -1.38 5.86 -4.56
CA GLU A 161 -0.95 6.55 -5.78
C GLU A 161 0.55 6.39 -6.00
N LEU A 162 1.35 6.62 -4.95
CA LEU A 162 2.79 6.45 -4.99
C LEU A 162 3.22 5.01 -5.33
N PHE A 163 2.54 4.01 -4.77
CA PHE A 163 2.80 2.60 -5.06
C PHE A 163 2.33 2.16 -6.45
N SER A 164 1.37 2.87 -7.04
CA SER A 164 0.83 2.58 -8.36
C SER A 164 1.66 3.20 -9.50
N GLY A 165 2.74 3.92 -9.17
CA GLY A 165 3.65 4.52 -10.14
C GLY A 165 4.31 3.47 -11.04
N ARG A 166 4.37 3.76 -12.34
CA ARG A 166 4.96 2.87 -13.36
C ARG A 166 6.29 3.38 -13.93
N ASN A 167 6.63 4.64 -13.68
CA ASN A 167 7.76 5.33 -14.32
C ASN A 167 9.00 5.42 -13.42
N TYR A 168 8.99 4.79 -12.25
CA TYR A 168 10.11 4.79 -11.31
C TYR A 168 10.11 3.49 -10.49
N PRO A 169 11.27 3.07 -9.95
CA PRO A 169 11.32 1.96 -9.00
C PRO A 169 10.51 2.29 -7.75
N THR A 170 9.54 1.43 -7.43
CA THR A 170 8.71 1.55 -6.21
C THR A 170 9.25 0.70 -5.06
N ALA A 171 10.06 -0.32 -5.38
CA ALA A 171 10.56 -1.33 -4.44
C ALA A 171 11.24 -0.74 -3.19
N ASN A 172 12.14 0.23 -3.39
CA ASN A 172 12.91 0.90 -2.34
C ASN A 172 12.06 1.86 -1.48
N ILE A 173 10.89 2.28 -1.97
CA ILE A 173 10.00 3.24 -1.30
C ILE A 173 9.03 2.52 -0.35
N PHE A 174 8.64 1.28 -0.66
CA PHE A 174 7.62 0.55 0.11
C PHE A 174 7.94 0.48 1.59
N PHE A 175 9.17 0.12 1.95
CA PHE A 175 9.58 -0.02 3.36
C PHE A 175 9.25 1.23 4.18
N ILE A 176 9.72 2.38 3.71
CA ILE A 176 9.54 3.67 4.38
C ILE A 176 8.06 3.98 4.53
N LYS A 177 7.27 3.81 3.45
CA LYS A 177 5.83 4.09 3.48
C LYS A 177 5.05 3.14 4.37
N VAL A 178 5.46 1.89 4.48
CA VAL A 178 4.84 0.94 5.40
C VAL A 178 5.16 1.31 6.85
N CYS A 179 6.37 1.79 7.15
CA CYS A 179 6.69 2.34 8.47
C CYS A 179 5.87 3.61 8.77
N GLU A 180 5.77 4.56 7.83
CA GLU A 180 4.91 5.75 7.97
C GLU A 180 3.44 5.37 8.25
N ILE A 181 2.93 4.30 7.61
CA ILE A 181 1.57 3.79 7.90
C ILE A 181 1.45 3.35 9.36
N LYS A 182 2.42 2.58 9.86
CA LYS A 182 2.37 2.08 11.24
C LYS A 182 2.48 3.22 12.25
N GLU A 183 3.34 4.19 12.01
CA GLU A 183 3.43 5.42 12.83
C GLU A 183 2.09 6.16 12.84
N ALA A 184 1.49 6.40 11.67
CA ALA A 184 0.18 7.06 11.57
C ALA A 184 -0.91 6.28 12.32
N LEU A 185 -0.92 4.95 12.24
CA LEU A 185 -1.85 4.12 13.00
C LEU A 185 -1.63 4.26 14.52
N TYR A 186 -0.38 4.28 15.01
CA TYR A 186 -0.13 4.51 16.44
C TYR A 186 -0.60 5.89 16.90
N ASP A 187 -0.36 6.93 16.12
CA ASP A 187 -0.85 8.27 16.43
C ASP A 187 -2.38 8.30 16.52
N TRP A 188 -3.06 7.59 15.61
CA TRP A 188 -4.53 7.54 15.60
C TRP A 188 -5.11 6.72 16.75
N LEU A 189 -4.37 5.80 17.36
CA LEU A 189 -4.79 5.10 18.59
C LEU A 189 -4.85 6.03 19.81
N ILE A 190 -4.12 7.14 19.79
CA ILE A 190 -4.09 8.15 20.86
C ILE A 190 -5.19 9.22 20.66
N CYS A 191 -5.85 9.22 19.49
CA CYS A 191 -6.94 10.14 19.18
C CYS A 191 -8.04 10.09 20.24
N SER A 192 -8.72 11.20 20.55
CA SER A 192 -9.83 11.20 21.53
C SER A 192 -11.08 10.46 21.03
N ASN A 193 -11.25 10.31 19.71
CA ASN A 193 -12.43 9.71 19.11
C ASN A 193 -12.38 8.16 19.19
N ASP A 194 -13.28 7.57 19.96
CA ASP A 194 -13.31 6.11 20.19
C ASP A 194 -13.65 5.29 18.93
N VAL A 195 -14.45 5.83 18.00
CA VAL A 195 -14.70 5.19 16.70
C VAL A 195 -13.40 5.08 15.93
N VAL A 196 -12.63 6.17 15.88
CA VAL A 196 -11.32 6.19 15.22
C VAL A 196 -10.36 5.21 15.88
N LYS A 197 -10.31 5.15 17.22
CA LYS A 197 -9.44 4.16 17.91
C LYS A 197 -9.82 2.73 17.55
N THR A 198 -11.12 2.43 17.49
CA THR A 198 -11.62 1.09 17.16
C THR A 198 -11.29 0.72 15.71
N MET A 199 -11.56 1.63 14.78
CA MET A 199 -11.17 1.51 13.37
C MET A 199 -9.66 1.25 13.25
N THR A 200 -8.86 2.08 13.90
CA THR A 200 -7.39 2.02 13.86
C THR A 200 -6.86 0.72 14.47
N SER A 201 -7.48 0.25 15.56
CA SER A 201 -7.11 -1.03 16.20
C SER A 201 -7.33 -2.21 15.25
N SER A 202 -8.47 -2.24 14.54
CA SER A 202 -8.75 -3.26 13.51
C SER A 202 -7.72 -3.21 12.37
N MET A 203 -7.42 -2.00 11.87
CA MET A 203 -6.42 -1.78 10.83
C MET A 203 -5.01 -2.24 11.27
N LEU A 204 -4.62 -1.93 12.51
CA LEU A 204 -3.31 -2.30 13.05
C LEU A 204 -3.16 -3.82 13.22
N GLN A 205 -4.19 -4.51 13.71
CA GLN A 205 -4.20 -5.98 13.77
C GLN A 205 -4.00 -6.60 12.38
N LYS A 206 -4.67 -6.04 11.36
CA LYS A 206 -4.49 -6.47 9.98
C LYS A 206 -3.08 -6.18 9.47
N PHE A 207 -2.55 -4.99 9.78
CA PHE A 207 -1.20 -4.57 9.42
C PHE A 207 -0.14 -5.53 9.96
N ASP A 208 -0.16 -5.84 11.26
CA ASP A 208 0.88 -6.66 11.89
C ASP A 208 0.90 -8.09 11.32
N LYS A 209 -0.27 -8.63 10.94
CA LYS A 209 -0.38 -9.92 10.23
C LYS A 209 0.38 -9.94 8.91
N TYR A 210 0.40 -8.84 8.16
CA TYR A 210 1.15 -8.75 6.89
C TYR A 210 2.62 -8.40 7.10
N TRP A 211 2.91 -7.50 8.04
CA TRP A 211 4.27 -7.05 8.33
C TRP A 211 5.20 -8.21 8.70
N SER A 212 4.70 -9.15 9.51
CA SER A 212 5.45 -10.34 9.92
C SER A 212 5.98 -11.20 8.75
N GLY A 213 5.32 -11.18 7.58
CA GLY A 213 5.68 -12.03 6.43
C GLY A 213 6.42 -11.34 5.29
N CYS A 214 6.40 -10.00 5.18
CA CYS A 214 6.83 -9.30 3.95
C CYS A 214 8.00 -8.32 4.13
N HIS A 215 8.44 -8.02 5.36
CA HIS A 215 9.38 -6.91 5.61
C HIS A 215 10.81 -7.16 5.08
N ILE A 216 11.25 -8.41 4.93
CA ILE A 216 12.66 -8.71 4.58
C ILE A 216 13.03 -8.19 3.18
N VAL A 217 12.24 -8.54 2.15
CA VAL A 217 12.53 -8.11 0.77
C VAL A 217 12.43 -6.59 0.64
N MET A 218 11.43 -5.99 1.29
CA MET A 218 11.27 -4.53 1.33
C MET A 218 12.46 -3.84 2.03
N ALA A 219 12.94 -4.40 3.13
CA ALA A 219 14.10 -3.89 3.86
C ALA A 219 15.39 -3.98 3.03
N ILE A 220 15.61 -5.10 2.33
CA ILE A 220 16.75 -5.25 1.40
C ILE A 220 16.68 -4.21 0.28
N ALA A 221 15.50 -3.99 -0.31
CA ALA A 221 15.29 -2.97 -1.34
C ALA A 221 15.56 -1.56 -0.81
N ALA A 222 15.17 -1.26 0.43
CA ALA A 222 15.42 0.03 1.08
C ALA A 222 16.90 0.26 1.39
N ILE A 223 17.63 -0.76 1.88
CA ILE A 223 19.08 -0.67 2.11
C ILE A 223 19.83 -0.47 0.79
N SER A 224 19.32 -1.05 -0.30
CA SER A 224 19.93 -0.91 -1.62
C SER A 224 19.83 0.50 -2.20
N ASP A 225 19.03 1.38 -1.58
CA ASP A 225 18.98 2.79 -1.93
C ASP A 225 20.19 3.55 -1.32
N PRO A 226 21.08 4.12 -2.14
CA PRO A 226 22.28 4.80 -1.65
C PRO A 226 22.01 5.98 -0.72
N ARG A 227 20.80 6.57 -0.77
CA ARG A 227 20.38 7.70 0.08
C ARG A 227 20.13 7.27 1.51
N TYR A 228 19.71 6.02 1.70
CA TYR A 228 19.21 5.50 2.97
C TYR A 228 20.16 4.48 3.59
N LYS A 229 20.64 3.51 2.79
CA LYS A 229 21.50 2.41 3.25
C LYS A 229 20.88 1.72 4.49
N ILE A 230 21.71 1.21 5.39
CA ILE A 230 21.25 0.58 6.65
C ILE A 230 20.61 1.56 7.63
N LYS A 231 20.89 2.86 7.50
CA LYS A 231 20.43 3.90 8.46
C LYS A 231 18.90 3.97 8.55
N ILE A 232 18.19 3.62 7.47
CA ILE A 232 16.73 3.59 7.47
C ILE A 232 16.16 2.48 8.36
N LEU A 233 16.84 1.34 8.44
CA LEU A 233 16.44 0.26 9.34
C LEU A 233 16.81 0.61 10.79
N GLU A 234 18.00 1.16 11.01
CA GLU A 234 18.42 1.65 12.33
C GLU A 234 17.46 2.70 12.90
N PHE A 235 16.82 3.49 12.04
CA PHE A 235 15.79 4.45 12.44
C PHE A 235 14.44 3.79 12.72
N TYR A 236 13.89 3.01 11.77
CA TYR A 236 12.52 2.51 11.88
C TYR A 236 12.38 1.23 12.71
N PHE A 237 13.35 0.32 12.72
CA PHE A 237 13.19 -0.96 13.43
C PHE A 237 13.04 -0.80 14.95
N PRO A 238 13.74 0.13 15.63
CA PRO A 238 13.46 0.43 17.04
C PRO A 238 12.01 0.85 17.30
N LEU A 239 11.41 1.63 16.40
CA LEU A 239 10.02 2.07 16.49
C LEU A 239 9.04 0.91 16.25
N MET A 240 9.40 -0.04 15.39
CA MET A 240 8.52 -1.14 14.98
C MET A 240 8.59 -2.37 15.89
N TYR A 241 9.79 -2.69 16.39
CA TYR A 241 10.12 -3.94 17.08
C TYR A 241 10.64 -3.72 18.50
N GLY A 242 10.88 -2.47 18.94
CA GLY A 242 11.40 -2.17 20.26
C GLY A 242 12.76 -2.86 20.50
N SER A 243 12.85 -3.67 21.55
CA SER A 243 14.07 -4.39 21.92
C SER A 243 14.56 -5.37 20.84
N GLU A 244 13.67 -5.90 20.01
CA GLU A 244 14.02 -6.88 18.97
C GLU A 244 14.61 -6.24 17.71
N ALA A 245 14.70 -4.92 17.65
CA ALA A 245 15.17 -4.20 16.47
C ALA A 245 16.58 -4.64 16.02
N SER A 246 17.51 -4.80 16.95
CA SER A 246 18.89 -5.23 16.63
C SER A 246 18.90 -6.64 15.99
N ASN A 247 18.09 -7.55 16.52
CA ASN A 247 17.97 -8.92 16.02
C ASN A 247 17.40 -8.94 14.60
N GLU A 248 16.42 -8.09 14.30
CA GLU A 248 15.86 -7.95 12.96
C GLU A 248 16.85 -7.32 11.96
N ILE A 249 17.59 -6.28 12.36
CA ILE A 249 18.64 -5.69 11.50
C ILE A 249 19.70 -6.74 11.16
N GLU A 250 20.16 -7.51 12.14
CA GLU A 250 21.16 -8.56 11.94
C GLU A 250 20.65 -9.65 10.96
N LYS A 251 19.38 -10.05 11.08
CA LYS A 251 18.75 -11.00 10.14
C LYS A 251 18.78 -10.47 8.70
N ILE A 252 18.46 -9.20 8.49
CA ILE A 252 18.53 -8.58 7.15
C ILE A 252 19.96 -8.52 6.63
N CYS A 253 20.91 -8.08 7.46
CA CYS A 253 22.33 -8.03 7.09
C CYS A 253 22.86 -9.39 6.67
N ARG A 254 22.58 -10.44 7.45
CA ARG A 254 22.96 -11.81 7.12
C ARG A 254 22.39 -12.24 5.78
N MET A 255 21.12 -11.94 5.50
CA MET A 255 20.49 -12.24 4.22
C MET A 255 21.18 -11.53 3.05
N CYS A 256 21.57 -10.26 3.22
CA CYS A 256 22.33 -9.51 2.22
C CYS A 256 23.70 -10.15 1.93
N TYR A 257 24.42 -10.61 2.98
CA TYR A 257 25.69 -11.32 2.81
C TYR A 257 25.52 -12.69 2.13
N GLU A 258 24.48 -13.44 2.48
CA GLU A 258 24.14 -14.71 1.83
C GLU A 258 23.86 -14.49 0.33
N LEU A 259 23.07 -13.48 -0.02
CA LEU A 259 22.81 -13.08 -1.41
C LEU A 259 24.11 -12.75 -2.13
N LEU A 260 24.95 -11.89 -1.55
CA LEU A 260 26.21 -11.47 -2.16
C LEU A 260 27.13 -12.67 -2.43
N SER A 261 27.26 -13.59 -1.46
CA SER A 261 28.05 -14.81 -1.58
C SER A 261 27.54 -15.70 -2.72
N GLU A 262 26.23 -15.89 -2.82
CA GLU A 262 25.63 -16.69 -3.90
C GLU A 262 25.82 -16.05 -5.29
N TYR A 263 25.71 -14.73 -5.40
CA TYR A 263 26.00 -14.03 -6.65
C TYR A 263 27.47 -14.15 -7.05
N GLN A 264 28.39 -14.01 -6.09
CA GLN A 264 29.83 -14.15 -6.33
C GLN A 264 30.18 -15.58 -6.79
N SER A 265 29.62 -16.61 -6.15
CA SER A 265 29.88 -18.01 -6.53
C SER A 265 29.39 -18.32 -7.95
N LYS A 266 28.19 -17.87 -8.33
CA LYS A 266 27.64 -18.01 -9.68
C LYS A 266 28.44 -17.24 -10.72
N SER A 267 28.93 -16.04 -10.40
CA SER A 267 29.79 -15.24 -11.29
C SER A 267 31.15 -15.90 -11.56
N ASN A 268 31.74 -16.53 -10.53
CA ASN A 268 33.01 -17.23 -10.63
C ASN A 268 32.88 -18.54 -11.44
N LEU A 269 31.71 -19.20 -11.39
CA LEU A 269 31.39 -20.35 -12.25
C LEU A 269 31.33 -19.95 -13.73
N GLY A 270 30.67 -18.83 -14.05
CA GLY A 270 30.59 -18.30 -15.42
C GLY A 270 31.93 -17.88 -16.02
N LYS A 271 32.87 -17.42 -15.18
CA LYS A 271 34.26 -17.14 -15.61
C LYS A 271 35.05 -18.41 -15.91
N LYS A 272 34.90 -19.47 -15.11
CA LYS A 272 35.58 -20.77 -15.32
C LYS A 272 35.09 -21.54 -16.56
N THR A 273 33.84 -21.35 -16.98
CA THR A 273 33.33 -21.96 -18.23
C THR A 273 33.75 -21.19 -19.48
N SER A 274 34.07 -19.88 -19.36
CA SER A 274 34.59 -19.07 -20.46
C SER A 274 36.09 -19.26 -20.76
N SER A 275 36.85 -19.93 -19.89
CA SER A 275 38.29 -20.14 -20.06
C SER A 275 38.67 -21.36 -20.90
N TYR A 276 37.70 -22.12 -21.42
CA TYR A 276 37.92 -23.19 -22.40
C TYR A 276 37.50 -22.74 -23.81
N GLY A 277 38.08 -21.63 -24.26
CA GLY A 277 37.76 -21.07 -25.57
C GLY A 277 38.72 -19.96 -25.99
N THR A 278 39.77 -20.36 -26.69
CA THR A 278 40.65 -19.56 -27.55
C THR A 278 41.88 -18.88 -26.92
N SER A 279 43.02 -19.23 -27.50
CA SER A 279 44.36 -18.71 -27.29
C SER A 279 44.55 -17.25 -27.74
N SER A 280 45.47 -16.58 -27.05
CA SER A 280 46.36 -15.50 -27.51
C SER A 280 45.75 -14.18 -28.00
N GLY A 281 46.07 -13.11 -27.27
CA GLY A 281 45.89 -11.72 -27.72
C GLY A 281 45.95 -10.73 -26.56
N SER A 282 47.16 -10.35 -26.16
CA SER A 282 47.46 -9.27 -25.23
C SER A 282 46.83 -7.94 -25.68
N THR A 283 46.27 -7.16 -24.73
CA THR A 283 46.57 -5.72 -24.60
C THR A 283 46.27 -5.28 -23.16
N LEU A 284 47.30 -4.74 -22.51
CA LEU A 284 47.26 -4.04 -21.23
C LEU A 284 46.30 -2.84 -21.27
N LEU A 285 45.51 -2.67 -20.22
CA LEU A 285 45.23 -1.34 -19.68
C LEU A 285 45.31 -1.41 -18.14
N LYS A 286 46.47 -1.00 -17.62
CA LYS A 286 46.63 -0.57 -16.23
C LYS A 286 45.79 0.69 -16.04
N LEU A 287 44.95 0.70 -15.01
CA LEU A 287 44.50 1.94 -14.39
C LEU A 287 45.09 1.96 -12.97
N ASN A 288 46.27 2.57 -12.87
CA ASN A 288 46.65 3.28 -11.66
C ASN A 288 46.01 4.66 -11.76
N TYR A 289 45.39 5.13 -10.69
CA TYR A 289 45.77 6.39 -10.04
C TYR A 289 45.10 6.43 -8.66
N ASP A 290 45.95 6.41 -7.63
CA ASP A 290 45.65 6.90 -6.29
C ASP A 290 45.68 8.44 -6.32
N GLU A 291 44.69 9.08 -5.70
CA GLU A 291 44.78 10.05 -4.58
C GLU A 291 43.36 10.51 -4.19
#